data_AF-A0A380E2R8-F1
#
_entry.id   AF-A0A380E2R8-F1
#
_cell.length_a   1.000
_cell.length_b   1.000
_cell.length_c   1.000
_cell.angle_alpha   90.00
_cell.angle_beta   90.00
_cell.angle_gamma   90.00
#
_symmetry.space_group_name_H-M   'P 1'
#
loop_
_entity.id
_entity.type
_entity.pdbx_description
1 polymer ?
#
loop_
_entity_poly.entity_id
_entity_poly.type
_entity_poly.pdbx_seq_one_letter_code
_entity_poly.pdbx_strand_id
1 'polypeptide(L)'
;MFYDNIIYNRHLEDSFYELSQLNIEVNEPNKAFLFGVNYVIVSDDQDYRDELDQMFDVKYQSEEQIELEAQLFVVQILFQYLFSQGRLKDAKNYVLHQPQEVQDHRVVRNLLAMCYLYLGEYDTAKALYEALLQEDSTDIYALCHYTLLLYNT
;
A
#
# COMPACT_ATOMS: atom_id res chain seq x y z
N MET A 1 -15.23 6.80 3.47
CA MET A 1 -15.09 7.20 4.89
C MET A 1 -13.89 6.53 5.53
N PHE A 2 -13.87 5.19 5.69
CA PHE A 2 -12.73 4.49 6.33
C PHE A 2 -11.38 4.72 5.62
N TYR A 3 -11.34 4.69 4.28
CA TYR A 3 -10.12 5.00 3.54
C TYR A 3 -9.63 6.43 3.75
N ASP A 4 -10.51 7.43 3.70
CA ASP A 4 -10.13 8.81 3.98
C ASP A 4 -9.65 9.00 5.43
N ASN A 5 -10.29 8.33 6.39
CA ASN A 5 -9.85 8.31 7.78
C ASN A 5 -8.40 7.83 7.91
N ILE A 6 -8.06 6.70 7.27
CA ILE A 6 -6.69 6.17 7.26
C ILE A 6 -5.72 7.14 6.56
N ILE A 7 -6.08 7.62 5.37
CA ILE A 7 -5.25 8.54 4.57
C ILE A 7 -4.90 9.81 5.35
N TYR A 8 -5.85 10.31 6.15
CA TYR A 8 -5.68 11.53 6.94
C TYR A 8 -5.30 11.28 8.40
N ASN A 9 -4.93 10.04 8.75
CA ASN A 9 -4.53 9.64 10.09
C ASN A 9 -5.56 9.99 11.18
N ARG A 10 -6.82 9.57 10.97
CA ARG A 10 -7.95 9.80 11.89
C ARG A 10 -8.64 8.47 12.14
N HIS A 11 -8.98 8.18 13.39
CA HIS A 11 -9.74 6.97 13.75
C HIS A 11 -9.13 5.71 13.12
N LEU A 12 -7.81 5.56 13.22
CA LEU A 12 -7.07 4.48 12.54
C LEU A 12 -7.54 3.10 12.99
N GLU A 13 -7.56 2.87 14.31
CA GLU A 13 -7.97 1.61 14.93
C GLU A 13 -9.37 1.22 14.45
N ASP A 14 -10.37 2.10 14.69
CA ASP A 14 -11.75 1.89 14.25
C ASP A 14 -11.83 1.60 12.74
N SER A 15 -11.10 2.36 11.92
CA SER A 15 -11.19 2.23 10.47
C SER A 15 -10.59 0.92 9.96
N PHE A 16 -9.46 0.48 10.53
CA PHE A 16 -8.85 -0.80 10.16
C PHE A 16 -9.69 -1.98 10.66
N TYR A 17 -10.21 -1.91 11.89
CA TYR A 17 -11.09 -2.94 12.43
C TYR A 17 -12.36 -3.10 11.58
N GLU A 18 -13.07 -2.01 11.33
CA GLU A 18 -14.30 -2.03 10.51
C GLU A 18 -14.03 -2.54 9.08
N LEU A 19 -12.91 -2.15 8.47
CA LEU A 19 -12.52 -2.70 7.16
C LEU A 19 -12.23 -4.20 7.22
N SER A 20 -11.63 -4.69 8.30
CA SER A 20 -11.44 -6.13 8.50
C SER A 20 -12.80 -6.85 8.55
N GLN A 21 -13.69 -6.40 9.43
CA GLN A 21 -15.01 -7.00 9.63
C GLN A 21 -15.86 -6.98 8.36
N LEU A 22 -15.90 -5.85 7.65
CA LEU A 22 -16.63 -5.73 6.38
C LEU A 22 -16.13 -6.73 5.33
N ASN A 23 -14.81 -6.96 5.26
CA ASN A 23 -14.24 -7.92 4.32
C ASN A 23 -14.51 -9.38 4.74
N ILE A 24 -14.70 -9.66 6.03
CA ILE A 24 -15.21 -10.97 6.50
C ILE A 24 -16.63 -11.16 5.96
N GLU A 25 -17.50 -10.17 6.14
CA GLU A 25 -18.90 -10.24 5.71
C GLU A 25 -19.06 -10.43 4.20
N VAL A 26 -18.22 -9.77 3.40
CA VAL A 26 -18.23 -9.93 1.93
C VAL A 26 -17.40 -11.11 1.42
N ASN A 27 -16.89 -11.96 2.31
CA ASN A 27 -16.11 -13.16 1.99
C ASN A 27 -14.84 -12.86 1.16
N GLU A 28 -14.11 -11.81 1.56
CA GLU A 28 -12.81 -11.40 1.03
C GLU A 28 -11.73 -11.65 2.11
N PRO A 29 -11.42 -12.91 2.43
CA PRO A 29 -10.66 -13.28 3.63
C PRO A 29 -9.24 -12.69 3.65
N ASN A 30 -8.56 -12.61 2.51
CA ASN A 30 -7.23 -12.02 2.44
C ASN A 30 -7.25 -10.53 2.79
N LYS A 31 -8.24 -9.77 2.29
CA LYS A 31 -8.37 -8.35 2.63
C LYS A 31 -8.73 -8.17 4.09
N ALA A 32 -9.65 -8.99 4.59
CA ALA A 32 -10.04 -8.98 6.00
C ALA A 32 -8.83 -9.18 6.90
N PHE A 33 -8.03 -10.19 6.62
CA PHE A 33 -6.82 -10.49 7.37
C PHE A 33 -5.82 -9.32 7.34
N LEU A 34 -5.47 -8.82 6.15
CA LEU A 34 -4.45 -7.76 6.03
C LEU A 34 -4.91 -6.42 6.63
N PHE A 35 -6.20 -6.07 6.57
CA PHE A 35 -6.72 -4.93 7.32
C PHE A 35 -6.71 -5.19 8.83
N GLY A 36 -7.02 -6.41 9.26
CA GLY A 36 -6.96 -6.83 10.66
C GLY A 36 -5.55 -6.74 11.23
N VAL A 37 -4.52 -7.17 10.49
CA VAL A 37 -3.11 -7.00 10.88
C VAL A 37 -2.75 -5.52 11.04
N ASN A 38 -3.22 -4.64 10.14
CA ASN A 38 -2.99 -3.19 10.32
C ASN A 38 -3.73 -2.62 11.53
N TYR A 39 -4.88 -3.16 11.92
CA TYR A 39 -5.52 -2.81 13.18
C TYR A 39 -4.61 -3.19 14.36
N VAL A 40 -4.13 -4.44 14.42
CA VAL A 40 -3.22 -4.93 15.47
C VAL A 40 -1.96 -4.06 15.57
N ILE A 41 -1.35 -3.69 14.44
CA ILE A 41 -0.15 -2.82 14.42
C ILE A 41 -0.42 -1.47 15.11
N VAL A 42 -1.63 -0.92 14.97
CA VAL A 42 -1.96 0.41 15.51
C VAL A 42 -2.48 0.33 16.96
N SER A 43 -3.23 -0.71 17.30
CA SER A 43 -3.85 -0.88 18.62
C SER A 43 -3.00 -1.66 19.64
N ASP A 44 -2.02 -2.43 19.16
CA ASP A 44 -1.27 -3.44 19.93
C ASP A 44 -2.19 -4.53 20.55
N ASP A 45 -3.30 -4.85 19.87
CA ASP A 45 -4.26 -5.88 20.31
C ASP A 45 -3.81 -7.29 19.90
N GLN A 46 -3.00 -7.91 20.76
CA GLN A 46 -2.48 -9.27 20.55
C GLN A 46 -3.56 -10.36 20.70
N ASP A 47 -4.61 -10.12 21.49
CA ASP A 47 -5.71 -11.08 21.62
C ASP A 47 -6.47 -11.19 20.28
N TYR A 48 -6.72 -10.06 19.61
CA TYR A 48 -7.31 -10.05 18.28
C TYR A 48 -6.37 -10.63 17.21
N ARG A 49 -5.05 -10.48 17.36
CA ARG A 49 -4.08 -11.15 16.47
C ARG A 49 -4.23 -12.67 16.51
N ASP A 50 -4.32 -13.25 17.71
CA ASP A 50 -4.52 -14.68 17.89
C ASP A 50 -5.85 -15.15 17.28
N GLU A 51 -6.91 -14.34 17.39
CA GLU A 51 -8.20 -14.62 16.76
C GLU A 51 -8.11 -14.61 15.22
N LEU A 52 -7.44 -13.61 14.62
CA LEU A 52 -7.22 -13.52 13.18
C LEU A 52 -6.46 -14.74 12.65
N ASP A 53 -5.37 -15.12 13.30
CA ASP A 53 -4.53 -16.24 12.88
C ASP A 53 -5.30 -17.57 12.90
N GLN A 54 -6.14 -17.78 13.92
CA GLN A 54 -7.02 -18.95 14.01
C GLN A 54 -8.13 -18.92 12.96
N MET A 55 -8.77 -17.77 12.77
CA MET A 55 -9.91 -17.62 11.85
C MET A 55 -9.52 -17.88 10.40
N PHE A 56 -8.31 -17.46 9.99
CA PHE A 56 -7.85 -17.56 8.60
C PHE A 56 -6.86 -18.71 8.35
N ASP A 57 -6.50 -19.50 9.37
CA ASP A 57 -5.51 -20.61 9.31
C ASP A 57 -4.20 -20.18 8.62
N VAL A 58 -3.72 -18.98 8.94
CA VAL A 58 -2.55 -18.40 8.25
C VAL A 58 -1.28 -19.00 8.81
N LYS A 59 -0.38 -19.40 7.91
CA LYS A 59 0.95 -19.92 8.25
C LYS A 59 2.00 -19.01 7.66
N TYR A 60 2.59 -18.16 8.49
CA TYR A 60 3.71 -17.30 8.13
C TYR A 60 4.96 -17.68 8.93
N GLN A 61 6.13 -17.40 8.37
CA GLN A 61 7.42 -17.76 8.97
C GLN A 61 7.99 -16.65 9.87
N SER A 62 7.51 -15.42 9.69
CA SER A 62 7.94 -14.24 10.42
C SER A 62 6.78 -13.26 10.57
N GLU A 63 6.60 -12.74 11.77
CA GLU A 63 5.62 -11.70 12.09
C GLU A 63 5.93 -10.38 11.36
N GLU A 64 7.19 -9.98 11.35
CA GLU A 64 7.67 -8.78 10.65
C GLU A 64 7.33 -8.83 9.14
N GLN A 65 7.46 -10.01 8.53
CA GLN A 65 7.13 -10.16 7.10
C GLN A 65 5.64 -10.00 6.83
N ILE A 66 4.77 -10.52 7.70
CA ILE A 66 3.33 -10.42 7.49
C ILE A 66 2.81 -9.01 7.79
N GLU A 67 3.42 -8.32 8.75
CA GLU A 67 3.15 -6.91 9.03
C GLU A 67 3.55 -6.02 7.85
N LEU A 68 4.75 -6.22 7.30
CA LEU A 68 5.20 -5.50 6.12
C LEU A 68 4.27 -5.75 4.93
N GLU A 69 3.89 -7.00 4.66
CA GLU A 69 2.94 -7.33 3.59
C GLU A 69 1.58 -6.65 3.80
N ALA A 70 1.07 -6.65 5.04
CA ALA A 70 -0.17 -5.97 5.38
C ALA A 70 -0.10 -4.45 5.14
N GLN A 71 1.02 -3.82 5.50
CA GLN A 71 1.24 -2.40 5.25
C GLN A 71 1.34 -2.10 3.75
N LEU A 72 2.11 -2.90 3.00
CA LEU A 72 2.24 -2.78 1.54
C LEU A 72 0.89 -2.92 0.84
N PHE A 73 0.07 -3.87 1.28
CA PHE A 73 -1.28 -4.08 0.78
C PHE A 73 -2.16 -2.84 1.00
N VAL A 74 -2.20 -2.31 2.23
CA VAL A 74 -2.99 -1.11 2.55
C VAL A 74 -2.52 0.09 1.74
N VAL A 75 -1.20 0.27 1.58
CA VAL A 75 -0.64 1.35 0.76
C VAL A 75 -1.13 1.26 -0.68
N GLN A 76 -1.10 0.08 -1.29
CA GLN A 76 -1.59 -0.13 -2.65
C GLN A 76 -3.09 0.17 -2.78
N ILE A 77 -3.91 -0.33 -1.84
CA ILE A 77 -5.37 -0.11 -1.89
C ILE A 77 -5.72 1.37 -1.75
N LEU A 78 -5.12 2.07 -0.79
CA LEU A 78 -5.38 3.49 -0.56
C LEU A 78 -4.81 4.36 -1.67
N PHE A 79 -3.66 4.00 -2.24
CA PHE A 79 -3.14 4.61 -3.45
C PHE A 79 -4.13 4.47 -4.61
N GLN A 80 -4.61 3.26 -4.90
CA GLN A 80 -5.57 3.02 -6.00
C GLN A 80 -6.87 3.81 -5.78
N TYR A 81 -7.36 3.88 -4.54
CA TYR A 81 -8.52 4.67 -4.16
C TYR A 81 -8.32 6.17 -4.47
N LEU A 82 -7.18 6.74 -4.09
CA LEU A 82 -6.86 8.15 -4.35
C LEU A 82 -6.63 8.41 -5.85
N PHE A 83 -5.87 7.54 -6.49
CA PHE A 83 -5.47 7.67 -7.89
C PHE A 83 -6.67 7.58 -8.84
N SER A 84 -7.60 6.65 -8.61
CA SER A 84 -8.83 6.52 -9.40
C SER A 84 -9.76 7.74 -9.34
N GLN A 85 -9.62 8.57 -8.30
CA GLN A 85 -10.34 9.83 -8.16
C GLN A 85 -9.56 11.05 -8.69
N GLY A 86 -8.38 10.84 -9.28
CA GLY A 86 -7.49 11.92 -9.73
C GLY A 86 -6.84 12.70 -8.59
N ARG A 87 -6.87 12.20 -7.35
CA ARG A 87 -6.28 12.84 -6.16
C ARG A 87 -4.77 12.57 -6.08
N LEU A 88 -4.05 12.89 -7.16
CA LEU A 88 -2.63 12.55 -7.35
C LEU A 88 -1.71 13.14 -6.27
N LYS A 89 -1.99 14.37 -5.82
CA LYS A 89 -1.24 15.02 -4.75
C LYS A 89 -1.44 14.33 -3.41
N ASP A 90 -2.67 13.93 -3.10
CA ASP A 90 -2.97 13.17 -1.89
C ASP A 90 -2.33 11.79 -1.94
N ALA A 91 -2.37 11.11 -3.09
CA ALA A 91 -1.71 9.82 -3.28
C ALA A 91 -0.21 9.91 -3.04
N LYS A 92 0.44 10.93 -3.63
CA LYS A 92 1.88 11.20 -3.43
C LYS A 92 2.18 11.47 -1.95
N ASN A 93 1.41 12.37 -1.33
CA ASN A 93 1.61 12.72 0.08
C ASN A 93 1.42 11.50 0.98
N TYR A 94 0.37 10.71 0.77
CA TYR A 94 0.10 9.52 1.56
C TYR A 94 1.24 8.50 1.50
N VAL A 95 1.79 8.23 0.30
CA VAL A 95 2.94 7.33 0.11
C VAL A 95 4.19 7.85 0.83
N LEU A 96 4.48 9.15 0.72
CA LEU A 96 5.67 9.77 1.33
C LEU A 96 5.62 9.85 2.88
N HIS A 97 4.45 9.64 3.48
CA HIS A 97 4.29 9.62 4.94
C HIS A 97 4.26 8.20 5.53
N GLN A 98 4.46 7.16 4.72
CA GLN A 98 4.58 5.79 5.20
C GLN A 98 5.92 5.56 5.93
N PRO A 99 6.06 4.51 6.74
CA PRO A 99 7.35 4.12 7.30
C PRO A 99 8.42 3.94 6.21
N GLN A 100 9.68 4.24 6.53
CA GLN A 100 10.78 4.21 5.55
C GLN A 100 10.92 2.83 4.88
N GLU A 101 10.80 1.75 5.65
CA GLU A 101 10.85 0.38 5.14
C GLU A 101 9.76 0.10 4.09
N VAL A 102 8.55 0.62 4.30
CA VAL A 102 7.44 0.53 3.34
C VAL A 102 7.74 1.38 2.10
N GLN A 103 8.28 2.59 2.28
CA GLN A 103 8.64 3.48 1.16
C GLN A 103 9.75 2.91 0.28
N ASP A 104 10.73 2.23 0.87
CA ASP A 104 11.87 1.64 0.17
C ASP A 104 11.48 0.40 -0.62
N HIS A 105 10.34 -0.21 -0.29
CA HIS A 105 9.84 -1.38 -1.01
C HIS A 105 9.55 -1.05 -2.48
N ARG A 106 10.02 -1.91 -3.37
CA ARG A 106 9.94 -1.73 -4.83
C ARG A 106 8.54 -1.38 -5.33
N VAL A 107 7.52 -2.04 -4.79
CA VAL A 107 6.12 -1.80 -5.19
C VAL A 107 5.70 -0.36 -4.87
N VAL A 108 6.08 0.16 -3.69
CA VAL A 108 5.72 1.52 -3.27
C VAL A 108 6.51 2.57 -4.05
N ARG A 109 7.79 2.32 -4.33
CA ARG A 109 8.61 3.14 -5.23
C ARG A 109 8.02 3.24 -6.64
N ASN A 110 7.46 2.15 -7.17
CA ASN A 110 6.71 2.16 -8.42
C ASN A 110 5.49 3.10 -8.35
N LEU A 111 4.68 3.03 -7.28
CA LEU A 111 3.53 3.92 -7.08
C LEU A 111 3.95 5.40 -7.01
N LEU A 112 5.07 5.67 -6.32
CA LEU A 112 5.61 7.02 -6.21
C LEU A 112 6.10 7.55 -7.57
N ALA A 113 6.78 6.72 -8.37
CA ALA A 113 7.18 7.06 -9.73
C ALA A 113 5.97 7.36 -10.62
N MET A 114 4.86 6.62 -10.47
CA MET A 114 3.60 6.93 -11.14
C MET A 114 3.05 8.29 -10.72
N CYS A 115 3.04 8.61 -9.43
CA CYS A 115 2.63 9.94 -8.95
C CYS A 115 3.43 11.06 -9.61
N TYR A 116 4.76 10.95 -9.67
CA TYR A 116 5.60 11.95 -10.33
C TYR A 116 5.30 12.07 -11.82
N LEU A 117 5.15 10.94 -12.52
CA LEU A 117 4.80 10.92 -13.95
C LEU A 117 3.49 11.68 -14.22
N TYR A 118 2.42 11.37 -13.49
CA TYR A 118 1.11 11.99 -13.72
C TYR A 118 1.00 13.43 -13.19
N LEU A 119 1.94 13.87 -12.34
CA LEU A 119 2.07 15.26 -11.92
C LEU A 119 2.96 16.10 -12.86
N GLY A 120 3.53 15.49 -13.91
CA GLY A 120 4.42 16.16 -14.86
C GLY A 120 5.86 16.33 -14.36
N GLU A 121 6.23 15.67 -13.26
CA GLU A 121 7.56 15.70 -12.66
C GLU A 121 8.45 14.62 -13.32
N TYR A 122 8.65 14.74 -14.64
CA TYR A 122 9.20 13.67 -15.49
C TYR A 122 10.64 13.28 -15.15
N ASP A 123 11.52 14.23 -14.79
CA ASP A 123 12.90 13.92 -14.44
C ASP A 123 12.98 13.03 -13.20
N THR A 124 12.17 13.33 -12.18
CA THR A 124 12.07 12.53 -10.95
C THR A 124 11.48 11.15 -11.23
N ALA A 125 10.41 11.09 -12.02
CA ALA A 125 9.79 9.83 -12.41
C ALA A 125 10.79 8.94 -13.18
N LYS A 126 11.54 9.52 -14.12
CA LYS A 126 12.57 8.82 -14.89
C LYS A 126 13.66 8.25 -14.00
N ALA A 127 14.22 9.06 -13.10
CA ALA A 127 15.27 8.60 -12.19
C ALA A 127 14.81 7.41 -11.32
N LEU A 128 13.55 7.45 -10.85
CA LEU A 128 12.97 6.33 -10.09
C LEU A 128 12.79 5.08 -10.94
N TYR A 129 12.25 5.19 -12.16
CA TYR A 129 12.10 4.03 -13.04
C TYR A 129 13.44 3.43 -13.46
N GLU A 130 14.46 4.26 -13.74
CA GLU A 130 15.80 3.78 -14.05
C GLU A 130 16.42 3.02 -12.87
N ALA A 131 16.27 3.54 -11.64
CA ALA A 131 16.73 2.83 -10.45
C ALA A 131 16.00 1.50 -10.23
N LEU A 132 14.67 1.48 -10.40
CA LEU A 132 13.86 0.26 -10.30
C LEU A 132 14.27 -0.80 -11.34
N LEU A 133 14.51 -0.39 -12.58
CA LEU A 133 14.92 -1.28 -13.67
C LEU A 133 16.39 -1.73 -13.57
N GLN A 134 17.23 -0.97 -12.87
CA GLN A 134 18.59 -1.41 -12.51
C GLN A 134 18.56 -2.50 -11.43
N GLU A 135 17.63 -2.41 -10.48
CA GLU A 135 17.43 -3.42 -9.43
C GLU A 135 16.76 -4.68 -9.97
N ASP A 136 15.71 -4.52 -10.79
CA ASP A 136 15.03 -5.61 -11.49
C ASP A 136 14.62 -5.17 -12.90
N SER A 137 15.42 -5.57 -13.88
CA SER A 137 15.17 -5.26 -15.30
C SER A 137 13.91 -5.94 -15.87
N THR A 138 13.27 -6.84 -15.12
CA THR A 138 12.04 -7.54 -15.51
C THR A 138 10.78 -6.99 -14.85
N ASP A 139 10.89 -5.90 -14.08
CA ASP A 139 9.72 -5.23 -13.48
C ASP A 139 8.81 -4.64 -14.57
N ILE A 140 7.74 -5.38 -14.89
CA ILE A 140 6.80 -5.03 -15.95
C ILE A 140 6.11 -3.69 -15.66
N TYR A 141 5.82 -3.38 -14.39
CA TYR A 141 5.17 -2.10 -14.04
C TYR A 141 6.10 -0.93 -14.32
N ALA A 142 7.37 -1.04 -13.90
CA ALA A 142 8.38 -0.04 -14.19
C ALA A 142 8.59 0.12 -15.71
N LEU A 143 8.69 -1.00 -16.45
CA LEU A 143 8.83 -0.97 -17.92
C LEU A 143 7.65 -0.30 -18.61
N CYS A 144 6.42 -0.65 -18.24
CA CYS A 144 5.21 -0.08 -18.84
C CYS A 144 5.13 1.43 -18.62
N HIS A 145 5.32 1.88 -17.37
CA HIS A 145 5.23 3.31 -17.06
C HIS A 145 6.42 4.10 -17.59
N TYR A 146 7.62 3.53 -17.62
CA TYR A 146 8.78 4.18 -18.22
C TYR A 146 8.60 4.36 -19.73
N THR A 147 8.04 3.36 -20.40
CA THR A 147 7.65 3.46 -21.82
C THR A 147 6.65 4.60 -22.02
N LEU A 148 5.61 4.68 -21.16
CA LEU A 148 4.63 5.77 -21.22
C LEU A 148 5.29 7.16 -21.03
N LEU A 149 6.27 7.28 -20.13
CA LEU A 149 7.04 8.51 -19.94
C LEU A 149 7.76 8.90 -21.23
N LEU A 150 8.51 7.97 -21.84
CA LEU A 150 9.29 8.22 -23.06
C LEU A 150 8.44 8.63 -24.27
N TYR A 151 7.18 8.22 -24.34
CA TYR A 151 6.26 8.62 -25.43
C TYR A 151 5.56 9.96 -25.20
N ASN A 152 5.54 10.48 -23.97
CA ASN A 152 4.85 11.71 -23.59
C ASN A 152 5.80 12.89 -23.28
N THR A 153 7.11 12.68 -23.39
CA THR A 153 8.17 13.69 -23.26
C THR A 153 8.87 13.92 -24.60
#